data_AF-A0A5E4P0Q8-F1
#
_entry.id   AF-A0A5E4P0Q8-F1
#
_cell.length_a   1.000
_cell.length_b   1.000
_cell.length_c   1.000
_cell.angle_alpha   90.00
_cell.angle_beta   90.00
_cell.angle_gamma   90.00
#
_symmetry.space_group_name_H-M   'P 1'
#
loop_
_entity.id
_entity.type
_entity.pdbx_description
1 polymer ?
#
loop_
_entity_poly.entity_id
_entity_poly.type
_entity_poly.pdbx_seq_one_letter_code
_entity_poly.pdbx_strand_id
1 'polypeptide(L)'
;MNVLAQILFRICLVVIFPFSSLDKIFNWNGALKQAEGGLLPGGPVLLILAIIVEIGTSVLIVAGVFDRAAAALLAFYCIVTALLYHQFWAAGDFFAKGDSKGRAHFWDFLKNFGLVGGLGFIMLGGPLASVSSVLEHPFSSTPPYSETVPVK
;
A
#
# COMPACT_ATOMS: atom_id res chain seq x y z
N MET A 1 24.90 2.00 -0.28
CA MET A 1 23.67 1.18 -0.30
C MET A 1 23.46 0.66 -1.72
N ASN A 2 23.11 -0.62 -1.90
CA ASN A 2 22.97 -1.20 -3.23
C ASN A 2 21.68 -0.68 -3.89
N VAL A 3 21.79 0.11 -4.96
CA VAL A 3 20.67 0.72 -5.69
C VAL A 3 19.67 -0.35 -6.16
N LEU A 4 20.14 -1.53 -6.55
CA LEU A 4 19.28 -2.64 -6.97
C LEU A 4 18.33 -3.10 -5.86
N ALA A 5 18.81 -3.16 -4.62
CA ALA A 5 17.99 -3.55 -3.48
C ALA A 5 16.90 -2.51 -3.20
N GLN A 6 17.21 -1.22 -3.32
CA GLN A 6 16.21 -0.15 -3.13
C GLN A 6 15.12 -0.21 -4.19
N ILE A 7 15.49 -0.40 -5.47
CA ILE A 7 14.53 -0.55 -6.56
C ILE A 7 13.67 -1.78 -6.34
N LEU A 8 14.28 -2.93 -5.99
CA LEU A 8 13.56 -4.17 -5.73
C LEU A 8 12.53 -4.01 -4.61
N PHE A 9 12.91 -3.43 -3.47
CA PHE A 9 11.97 -3.24 -2.36
C PHE A 9 10.86 -2.24 -2.69
N ARG A 10 11.16 -1.18 -3.45
CA ARG A 10 10.13 -0.25 -3.96
C ARG A 10 9.15 -0.97 -4.87
N ILE A 11 9.65 -1.81 -5.80
CA ILE A 11 8.79 -2.64 -6.66
C ILE A 11 7.93 -3.58 -5.81
N CYS A 12 8.53 -4.35 -4.89
CA CYS A 12 7.78 -5.25 -4.01
C CYS A 12 6.70 -4.51 -3.21
N LEU A 13 6.96 -3.27 -2.77
CA LEU A 13 6.01 -2.47 -2.03
C LEU A 13 4.81 -2.04 -2.90
N VAL A 14 5.03 -1.68 -4.17
CA VAL A 14 3.96 -1.11 -5.02
C VAL A 14 3.38 -2.07 -6.06
N VAL A 15 3.96 -3.26 -6.25
CA VAL A 15 3.58 -4.19 -7.34
C VAL A 15 2.10 -4.57 -7.32
N ILE A 16 1.46 -4.57 -6.15
CA ILE A 16 0.04 -4.90 -6.03
C ILE A 16 -0.86 -3.90 -6.77
N PHE A 17 -0.47 -2.63 -6.88
CA PHE A 17 -1.32 -1.58 -7.43
C PHE A 17 -1.47 -1.67 -8.96
N PRO A 18 -0.41 -1.85 -9.77
CA PRO A 18 -0.58 -2.11 -11.21
C PRO A 18 -1.47 -3.32 -11.51
N PHE A 19 -1.31 -4.43 -10.78
CA PHE A 19 -2.18 -5.60 -10.95
C PHE A 19 -3.62 -5.31 -10.51
N SER A 20 -3.81 -4.56 -9.43
CA SER A 20 -5.14 -4.11 -9.00
C SER A 20 -5.81 -3.18 -10.01
N SER A 21 -5.05 -2.32 -10.68
CA SER A 21 -5.57 -1.48 -11.76
C SER A 21 -5.91 -2.28 -13.01
N LEU A 22 -5.08 -3.25 -13.39
CA LEU A 22 -5.37 -4.14 -14.51
C LEU A 22 -6.65 -4.93 -14.27
N ASP A 23 -6.86 -5.45 -13.05
CA ASP A 23 -8.12 -6.10 -12.68
C ASP A 23 -9.32 -5.15 -12.83
N LYS A 24 -9.21 -3.89 -12.41
CA LYS A 24 -10.25 -2.87 -12.61
C LYS A 24 -10.56 -2.61 -14.08
N ILE A 25 -9.56 -2.66 -14.96
CA ILE A 25 -9.73 -2.44 -16.40
C ILE A 25 -10.41 -3.64 -17.06
N PHE A 26 -9.99 -4.86 -16.73
CA PHE A 26 -10.56 -6.08 -17.32
C PHE A 26 -11.92 -6.45 -16.72
N ASN A 27 -12.13 -6.20 -15.43
CA ASN A 27 -13.36 -6.46 -14.69
C ASN A 27 -14.09 -5.15 -14.35
N TRP A 28 -14.27 -4.28 -15.34
CA TRP A 28 -14.86 -2.96 -15.15
C TRP A 28 -16.21 -2.97 -14.43
N ASN A 29 -17.12 -3.86 -14.85
CA ASN A 29 -18.46 -3.94 -14.24
C ASN A 29 -18.42 -4.37 -12.77
N GLY A 30 -17.51 -5.29 -12.42
CA GLY A 30 -17.30 -5.70 -11.03
C GLY A 30 -16.72 -4.57 -10.19
N ALA A 31 -15.71 -3.88 -10.71
CA ALA A 31 -15.08 -2.76 -10.05
C ALA A 31 -16.03 -1.56 -9.89
N LEU A 32 -16.87 -1.29 -10.89
CA LEU A 32 -17.90 -0.25 -10.82
C LEU A 32 -18.94 -0.57 -9.74
N LYS A 33 -19.42 -1.81 -9.68
CA LYS A 33 -20.35 -2.25 -8.62
C LYS A 33 -19.72 -2.10 -7.23
N GLN A 34 -18.43 -2.38 -7.09
CA GLN A 34 -17.72 -2.19 -5.83
C GLN A 34 -17.60 -0.70 -5.49
N ALA A 35 -17.25 0.16 -6.44
CA ALA A 35 -17.16 1.60 -6.26
C ALA A 35 -18.51 2.22 -5.87
N GLU A 36 -19.59 1.80 -6.52
CA GLU A 36 -20.97 2.24 -6.22
C GLU A 36 -21.51 1.71 -4.90
N GLY A 37 -20.98 0.59 -4.41
CA GLY A 37 -21.29 0.05 -3.09
C GLY A 37 -20.66 0.83 -1.92
N GLY A 38 -19.76 1.77 -2.22
CA GLY A 38 -19.14 2.64 -1.22
C GLY A 38 -20.00 3.85 -0.86
N LEU A 39 -19.49 4.66 0.07
CA LEU A 39 -20.15 5.90 0.52
C LEU A 39 -19.93 7.09 -0.42
N LEU A 40 -19.00 6.99 -1.38
CA LEU A 40 -18.61 8.10 -2.23
C LEU A 40 -19.44 8.14 -3.53
N PRO A 41 -19.96 9.30 -3.95
CA PRO A 41 -20.71 9.42 -5.20
C PRO A 41 -19.80 9.37 -6.42
N GLY A 42 -20.35 8.98 -7.57
CA GLY A 42 -19.65 9.04 -8.86
C GLY A 42 -18.73 7.85 -9.14
N GLY A 43 -19.25 6.62 -8.98
CA GLY A 43 -18.52 5.36 -9.18
C GLY A 43 -17.55 5.34 -10.38
N PRO A 44 -17.96 5.70 -11.61
CA PRO A 44 -17.07 5.70 -12.77
C PRO A 44 -15.88 6.66 -12.63
N VAL A 45 -16.09 7.85 -12.06
CA VAL A 45 -15.04 8.86 -11.86
C VAL A 45 -14.06 8.38 -10.79
N LEU A 46 -14.58 7.84 -9.67
CA LEU A 46 -13.75 7.27 -8.62
C LEU A 46 -12.88 6.13 -9.13
N LEU A 47 -13.42 5.28 -10.01
CA LEU A 47 -12.71 4.15 -10.59
C LEU A 47 -11.55 4.60 -11.48
N ILE A 48 -11.78 5.61 -12.33
CA ILE A 48 -10.74 6.20 -13.18
C ILE A 48 -9.64 6.84 -12.31
N LEU A 49 -10.04 7.61 -11.29
CA LEU A 49 -9.09 8.23 -10.37
C LEU A 49 -8.27 7.19 -9.61
N ALA A 50 -8.89 6.09 -9.16
CA ALA A 50 -8.19 4.99 -8.51
C ALA A 50 -7.12 4.39 -9.42
N ILE A 51 -7.45 4.10 -10.69
CA ILE A 51 -6.49 3.56 -11.68
C ILE A 51 -5.32 4.54 -11.89
N ILE A 52 -5.59 5.84 -12.04
CA ILE A 52 -4.56 6.86 -12.24
C ILE A 52 -3.63 6.94 -11.02
N VAL A 53 -4.20 6.95 -9.81
CA VAL A 53 -3.41 6.99 -8.57
C VAL A 53 -2.56 5.72 -8.46
N GLU A 54 -3.15 4.54 -8.61
CA GLU A 54 -2.47 3.25 -8.49
C GLU A 54 -1.29 3.11 -9.47
N ILE A 55 -1.50 3.39 -10.76
CA ILE A 55 -0.43 3.28 -11.76
C ILE A 55 0.58 4.42 -11.59
N GLY A 56 0.09 5.67 -11.50
CA GLY A 56 0.93 6.86 -11.49
C GLY A 56 1.86 6.91 -10.29
N THR A 57 1.32 6.71 -9.08
CA THR A 57 2.13 6.73 -7.85
C THR A 57 3.11 5.57 -7.80
N SER A 58 2.74 4.38 -8.28
CA SER A 58 3.65 3.22 -8.34
C SER A 58 4.87 3.51 -9.21
N VAL A 59 4.66 4.11 -10.39
CA VAL A 59 5.76 4.51 -11.28
C VAL A 59 6.65 5.56 -10.61
N LEU A 60 6.05 6.60 -10.02
CA LEU A 60 6.78 7.67 -9.34
C LEU A 60 7.63 7.15 -8.16
N ILE A 61 7.07 6.24 -7.35
CA ILE A 61 7.78 5.61 -6.22
C ILE A 61 8.97 4.79 -6.71
N VAL A 62 8.79 3.94 -7.73
CA VAL A 62 9.89 3.10 -8.25
C VAL A 62 10.96 3.94 -8.94
N ALA A 63 10.57 4.97 -9.70
CA ALA A 63 11.49 5.89 -10.36
C ALA A 63 12.22 6.82 -9.38
N GLY A 64 11.74 6.95 -8.13
CA GLY A 64 12.31 7.87 -7.15
C GLY A 64 12.01 9.34 -7.43
N VAL A 65 11.00 9.65 -8.25
CA VAL A 65 10.62 11.01 -8.65
C VAL A 65 9.36 11.40 -7.88
N PHE A 66 9.42 12.48 -7.09
CA PHE A 66 8.33 12.87 -6.18
C PHE A 66 7.83 11.73 -5.27
N ASP A 67 8.71 10.78 -4.95
CA ASP A 67 8.38 9.52 -4.28
C ASP A 67 7.70 9.71 -2.92
N ARG A 68 8.10 10.72 -2.14
CA ARG A 68 7.46 11.06 -0.86
C ARG A 68 6.01 11.49 -1.04
N ALA A 69 5.73 12.35 -2.03
CA ALA A 69 4.39 12.84 -2.31
C ALA A 69 3.53 11.71 -2.92
N ALA A 70 4.10 10.91 -3.82
CA ALA A 70 3.45 9.73 -4.38
C ALA A 70 3.12 8.69 -3.31
N ALA A 71 4.05 8.42 -2.39
CA ALA A 71 3.83 7.52 -1.26
C ALA A 71 2.76 8.05 -0.29
N ALA A 72 2.73 9.35 -0.03
CA ALA A 72 1.69 9.97 0.78
C ALA A 72 0.30 9.82 0.15
N LEU A 73 0.20 10.09 -1.16
CA LEU A 73 -1.04 9.94 -1.91
C LEU A 73 -1.51 8.48 -1.95
N LEU A 74 -0.59 7.55 -2.19
CA LEU A 74 -0.89 6.11 -2.24
C LEU A 74 -1.26 5.56 -0.86
N ALA A 75 -0.61 6.03 0.21
CA ALA A 75 -0.97 5.68 1.59
C ALA A 75 -2.38 6.18 1.93
N PHE A 76 -2.71 7.41 1.55
CA PHE A 76 -4.06 7.94 1.70
C PHE A 76 -5.09 7.09 0.94
N TYR A 77 -4.78 6.71 -0.31
CA TYR A 77 -5.61 5.80 -1.10
C TYR A 77 -5.84 4.46 -0.40
N CYS A 78 -4.80 3.84 0.17
CA CYS A 78 -4.92 2.59 0.93
C CYS A 78 -5.82 2.74 2.16
N ILE A 79 -5.69 3.83 2.92
CA ILE A 79 -6.54 4.11 4.09
C ILE A 79 -8.00 4.23 3.67
N VAL A 80 -8.29 5.05 2.66
CA VAL A 80 -9.64 5.26 2.15
C VAL A 80 -10.22 3.93 1.64
N THR A 81 -9.44 3.16 0.89
CA THR A 81 -9.88 1.89 0.32
C THR A 81 -10.20 0.87 1.42
N ALA A 82 -9.34 0.75 2.43
CA ALA A 82 -9.54 -0.12 3.58
C ALA A 82 -10.82 0.23 4.34
N LEU A 83 -11.02 1.52 4.67
CA LEU A 83 -12.15 1.97 5.48
C LEU A 83 -13.50 1.92 4.75
N LEU A 84 -13.51 2.14 3.43
CA LEU A 84 -14.75 2.19 2.66
C LEU A 84 -15.14 0.86 2.04
N TYR A 85 -14.18 0.07 1.55
CA TYR A 85 -14.46 -1.13 0.75
C TYR A 85 -14.06 -2.45 1.42
N HIS A 86 -13.34 -2.39 2.56
CA HIS A 86 -12.95 -3.58 3.32
C HIS A 86 -13.46 -3.53 4.77
N GLN A 87 -14.74 -3.18 4.92
CA GLN A 87 -15.44 -3.11 6.20
C GLN A 87 -15.72 -4.50 6.79
N PHE A 88 -14.67 -5.18 7.25
CA PHE A 88 -14.75 -6.55 7.76
C PHE A 88 -15.72 -6.71 8.93
N TRP A 89 -15.99 -5.63 9.67
CA TRP A 89 -16.93 -5.59 10.78
C TRP A 89 -18.40 -5.60 10.35
N ALA A 90 -18.72 -5.24 9.10
CA ALA A 90 -20.10 -5.12 8.63
C ALA A 90 -20.72 -6.46 8.22
N ALA A 91 -19.90 -7.48 7.91
CA ALA A 91 -20.37 -8.75 7.37
C ALA A 91 -21.03 -9.68 8.41
N GLY A 92 -20.72 -9.53 9.70
CA GLY A 92 -21.31 -10.33 10.80
C GLY A 92 -20.91 -11.81 10.83
N ASP A 93 -20.19 -12.32 9.83
CA ASP A 93 -19.84 -13.74 9.65
C ASP A 93 -18.38 -14.05 10.02
N PHE A 94 -17.68 -13.16 10.72
CA PHE A 94 -16.24 -13.25 10.94
C PHE A 94 -15.82 -14.56 11.64
N PHE A 95 -16.55 -14.96 12.69
CA PHE A 95 -16.29 -16.18 13.46
C PHE A 95 -17.07 -17.40 12.95
N ALA A 96 -17.79 -17.29 11.83
CA ALA A 96 -18.49 -18.42 11.23
C ALA A 96 -17.50 -19.48 10.75
N LYS A 97 -17.87 -20.76 10.86
CA LYS A 97 -17.10 -21.87 10.27
C LYS A 97 -17.32 -21.88 8.75
N GLY A 98 -16.28 -22.22 7.98
CA GLY A 98 -16.34 -22.27 6.50
C GLY A 98 -15.82 -20.99 5.84
N ASP A 99 -16.36 -20.61 4.70
CA ASP A 99 -16.03 -19.34 4.03
C ASP A 99 -16.68 -18.16 4.76
N SER A 100 -15.94 -17.06 4.91
CA SER A 100 -16.40 -15.85 5.60
C SER A 100 -15.98 -14.61 4.83
N LYS A 101 -16.96 -13.79 4.47
CA LYS A 101 -16.73 -12.50 3.81
C LYS A 101 -16.00 -11.55 4.75
N GLY A 102 -16.37 -11.54 6.03
CA GLY A 102 -15.70 -10.75 7.06
C GLY A 102 -14.22 -11.07 7.15
N ARG A 103 -13.84 -12.36 7.14
CA ARG A 103 -12.40 -12.74 7.13
C ARG A 103 -11.68 -12.33 5.86
N ALA A 104 -12.31 -12.46 4.69
CA ALA A 104 -11.72 -11.99 3.44
C ALA A 104 -11.42 -10.48 3.48
N HIS A 105 -12.42 -9.66 3.84
CA HIS A 105 -12.25 -8.22 3.98
C HIS A 105 -11.24 -7.84 5.07
N PHE A 106 -11.14 -8.61 6.16
CA PHE A 106 -10.17 -8.36 7.23
C PHE A 106 -8.73 -8.47 6.73
N TRP A 107 -8.43 -9.51 5.95
CA TRP A 107 -7.10 -9.66 5.38
C TRP A 107 -6.76 -8.54 4.39
N ASP A 108 -7.70 -8.12 3.56
CA ASP A 108 -7.48 -7.04 2.62
C ASP A 108 -7.35 -5.67 3.30
N PHE A 109 -8.09 -5.46 4.40
CA PHE A 109 -7.92 -4.30 5.27
C PHE A 109 -6.50 -4.25 5.85
N LEU A 110 -6.02 -5.36 6.43
CA LEU A 110 -4.69 -5.42 7.03
C LEU A 110 -3.58 -5.29 6.00
N LYS A 111 -3.72 -5.86 4.79
CA LYS A 111 -2.76 -5.64 3.68
C LYS A 111 -2.62 -4.16 3.36
N ASN A 112 -3.74 -3.42 3.26
CA ASN A 112 -3.72 -1.99 3.00
C ASN A 112 -3.01 -1.22 4.13
N PHE A 113 -3.29 -1.53 5.40
CA PHE A 113 -2.58 -0.90 6.53
C PHE A 113 -1.09 -1.26 6.59
N GLY A 114 -0.73 -2.49 6.22
CA GLY A 114 0.68 -2.89 6.06
C GLY A 114 1.39 -2.06 4.98
N LEU A 115 0.73 -1.82 3.84
CA LEU A 115 1.24 -0.96 2.77
C LEU A 115 1.41 0.49 3.24
N VAL A 116 0.46 1.03 4.01
CA VAL A 116 0.58 2.36 4.62
C VAL A 116 1.86 2.49 5.45
N GLY A 117 2.20 1.47 6.25
CA GLY A 117 3.44 1.45 7.02
C GLY A 117 4.68 1.50 6.13
N GLY A 118 4.73 0.65 5.09
CA GLY A 118 5.83 0.63 4.11
C GLY A 118 5.99 1.96 3.35
N LEU A 119 4.87 2.55 2.91
CA LEU A 119 4.82 3.85 2.24
C LEU A 119 5.23 4.98 3.19
N GLY A 120 4.88 4.89 4.47
CA GLY A 120 5.34 5.81 5.52
C GLY A 120 6.86 5.86 5.62
N PHE A 121 7.56 4.73 5.50
CA PHE A 121 9.02 4.72 5.47
C PHE A 121 9.59 5.43 4.23
N ILE A 122 8.94 5.33 3.07
CA ILE A 122 9.31 6.10 1.88
C ILE A 122 9.10 7.60 2.11
N MET A 123 7.97 7.99 2.72
CA MET A 123 7.65 9.39 3.04
C MET A 123 8.68 10.03 3.98
N LEU A 124 9.06 9.32 5.05
CA LEU A 124 9.96 9.83 6.08
C LEU A 124 11.44 9.81 5.64
N GLY A 125 11.80 9.00 4.64
CA GLY A 125 13.08 9.10 3.94
C GLY A 125 14.32 8.89 4.82
N GLY A 126 14.29 7.89 5.71
CA GLY A 126 15.41 7.55 6.59
C GLY A 126 16.50 6.70 5.90
N PRO A 127 17.78 6.79 6.33
CA PRO A 127 18.83 5.91 5.85
C PRO A 127 18.58 4.47 6.31
N LEU A 128 18.42 3.56 5.35
CA LEU A 128 18.40 2.11 5.61
C LEU A 128 19.83 1.58 5.74
N ALA A 129 20.00 0.54 6.55
CA ALA A 129 21.27 -0.20 6.62
C ALA A 129 21.68 -0.69 5.22
N SER A 130 22.99 -0.72 4.96
CA SER A 130 23.48 -1.28 3.70
C SER A 130 23.24 -2.79 3.67
N VAL A 131 23.00 -3.36 2.49
CA VAL A 131 22.84 -4.82 2.31
C VAL A 131 24.03 -5.58 2.91
N SER A 132 25.26 -5.10 2.68
CA SER A 132 26.46 -5.69 3.26
C SER A 132 26.42 -5.69 4.79
N SER A 133 26.04 -4.58 5.42
CA SER A 133 25.91 -4.48 6.88
C SER A 133 24.87 -5.47 7.43
N VAL A 134 23.75 -5.64 6.74
CA VAL A 134 22.72 -6.63 7.12
C VAL A 134 23.23 -8.06 6.98
N LEU A 135 24.00 -8.36 5.93
CA LEU A 135 24.57 -9.69 5.70
C LEU A 135 25.68 -10.04 6.70
N GLU A 136 26.50 -9.07 7.09
CA GLU A 136 27.57 -9.24 8.07
C GLU A 136 27.03 -9.37 9.51
N HIS A 137 25.90 -8.73 9.80
CA HIS A 137 25.29 -8.71 11.13
C HIS A 137 23.78 -9.04 11.11
N PRO A 138 23.38 -10.24 10.68
CA PRO A 138 21.97 -10.59 10.43
C PRO A 138 21.11 -10.62 11.70
N PHE A 139 21.72 -10.77 12.88
CA PHE A 139 21.03 -10.75 14.17
C PHE A 139 21.16 -9.40 14.89
N SER A 140 21.79 -8.40 14.28
CA SER A 140 21.85 -7.06 14.85
C SER A 140 20.50 -6.36 14.73
N SER A 141 20.17 -5.55 15.74
CA SER A 141 18.96 -4.73 15.72
C SER A 141 19.30 -3.31 15.31
N THR A 142 18.48 -2.71 14.45
CA THR A 142 18.51 -1.25 14.24
C THR A 142 17.79 -0.60 15.42
N PRO A 143 18.34 0.43 16.10
CA PRO A 143 17.67 1.10 17.22
C PRO A 143 16.69 2.16 16.71
N PRO A 144 15.41 1.85 16.46
CA PRO A 144 14.53 2.73 15.68
C PRO A 144 13.96 3.90 16.51
N TYR A 145 14.12 3.85 17.83
CA TYR A 145 13.60 4.82 18.80
C TYR A 145 14.72 5.57 19.54
N SER A 146 15.97 5.44 19.08
CA SER A 146 17.08 6.21 19.60
C SER A 146 17.11 7.56 18.88
N GLU A 147 16.91 8.66 19.59
CA GLU A 147 17.01 10.01 19.02
C GLU A 147 18.47 10.38 18.73
N THR A 148 19.11 9.73 17.77
CA THR A 148 20.27 10.33 17.12
C THR A 148 19.74 11.24 16.03
N VAL A 149 19.32 12.45 16.43
CA VAL A 149 19.04 13.54 15.49
C VAL A 149 20.27 13.68 14.59
N PRO A 150 20.16 13.58 13.25
CA PRO A 150 21.25 13.98 12.38
C PRO A 150 21.44 15.48 12.59
N VAL A 151 22.45 15.85 13.36
CA VAL A 151 22.95 17.22 13.43
C VAL A 151 23.28 17.60 11.99
N LYS A 152 22.54 18.57 11.46
CA LYS A 152 22.81 19.18 10.15
C LYS A 152 24.21 19.77 10.12
#